data_AF-A0A7S3GSU4-F1
#
_entry.id   AF-A0A7S3GSU4-F1
#
_cell.length_a   1.000
_cell.length_b   1.000
_cell.length_c   1.000
_cell.angle_alpha   90.00
_cell.angle_beta   90.00
_cell.angle_gamma   90.00
#
_symmetry.space_group_name_H-M   'P 1'
#
loop_
_entity.id
_entity.type
_entity.pdbx_description
1 polymer ?
#
loop_
_entity_poly.entity_id
_entity_poly.type
_entity_poly.pdbx_seq_one_letter_code
_entity_poly.pdbx_strand_id
1 'polypeptide(L)'
;QHPGGRGLGPDLRWQKQQHEDEFRQRYREHFDREKYSRNMALTFMRVMPFLAPVWLVIFYLSLRRTSRSPALEQGTMVTYDGAGRAYMQDAYGRSHRLPDFDRQ
;
A
#
# COMPACT_ATOMS: atom_id res chain seq x y z
N GLN A 1 20.37 42.17 -25.55
CA GLN A 1 21.14 42.39 -24.30
C GLN A 1 20.16 42.27 -23.13
N HIS A 2 20.29 41.20 -22.34
CA HIS A 2 19.40 40.88 -21.22
C HIS A 2 19.91 41.53 -19.93
N PRO A 3 19.07 42.17 -19.09
CA PRO A 3 19.44 42.44 -17.71
C PRO A 3 18.72 41.49 -16.75
N GLY A 4 19.54 40.69 -16.08
CA GLY A 4 19.49 40.49 -14.63
C GLY A 4 18.24 39.86 -14.01
N GLY A 5 18.31 38.55 -13.76
CA GLY A 5 17.44 37.89 -12.80
C GLY A 5 17.57 38.53 -11.40
N ARG A 6 16.46 39.02 -10.85
CA ARG A 6 16.38 39.50 -9.47
C ARG A 6 16.51 38.32 -8.52
N GLY A 7 17.74 38.06 -8.06
CA GLY A 7 17.96 37.25 -6.88
C GLY A 7 17.27 37.90 -5.69
N LEU A 8 16.38 37.17 -5.01
CA LEU A 8 15.85 37.56 -3.71
C LEU A 8 17.03 37.85 -2.78
N GLY A 9 17.12 39.09 -2.30
CA GLY A 9 18.21 39.57 -1.46
C GLY A 9 18.40 38.71 -0.20
N PRO A 10 19.61 38.66 0.36
CA PRO A 10 19.91 37.89 1.58
C PRO A 10 18.99 38.26 2.75
N ASP A 11 18.53 39.50 2.81
CA ASP A 11 17.68 40.03 3.89
C ASP A 11 16.28 39.39 3.92
N LEU A 12 15.71 39.07 2.74
CA LEU A 12 14.41 38.42 2.65
C LEU A 12 14.48 36.95 3.09
N ARG A 13 15.64 36.31 2.93
CA ARG A 13 15.87 34.93 3.40
C ARG A 13 16.01 34.89 4.91
N TRP A 14 16.74 35.85 5.50
CA TRP A 14 16.87 35.98 6.95
C TRP A 14 15.53 36.27 7.64
N GLN A 15 14.71 37.15 7.06
CA GLN A 15 13.39 37.47 7.59
C GLN A 15 12.41 36.28 7.48
N LYS A 16 12.47 35.53 6.37
CA LYS A 16 11.66 34.32 6.19
C LYS A 16 12.05 33.23 7.19
N GLN A 17 13.34 33.11 7.49
CA GLN A 17 13.85 32.10 8.43
C GLN A 17 13.47 32.43 9.88
N GLN A 18 13.54 33.70 10.28
CA GLN A 18 13.07 34.13 11.60
C GLN A 18 11.56 33.89 11.79
N HIS A 19 10.75 34.19 10.77
CA HIS A 19 9.32 33.88 10.82
C HIS A 19 9.06 32.36 10.91
N GLU A 20 9.78 31.53 10.16
CA GLU A 20 9.64 30.07 10.26
C GLU A 20 10.02 29.54 11.64
N ASP A 21 11.08 30.08 12.25
CA ASP A 21 11.54 29.66 13.57
C ASP A 21 10.58 30.11 14.69
N GLU A 22 10.03 31.33 14.61
CA GLU A 22 8.98 31.81 15.52
C GLU A 22 7.69 31.00 15.39
N PHE A 23 7.29 30.64 14.17
CA PHE A 23 6.14 29.75 13.94
C PHE A 23 6.40 28.37 14.54
N ARG A 24 7.58 27.78 14.34
CA ARG A 24 7.95 26.47 14.92
C ARG A 24 7.96 26.49 16.44
N GLN A 25 8.41 27.58 17.06
CA GLN A 25 8.39 27.74 18.51
C GLN A 25 6.96 27.86 19.04
N ARG A 26 6.11 28.71 18.45
CA ARG A 26 4.69 28.82 18.83
C ARG A 26 3.92 27.52 18.66
N TYR A 27 4.21 26.76 17.61
CA TYR A 27 3.60 25.44 17.40
C TYR A 27 4.02 24.43 18.48
N ARG A 28 5.24 24.52 19.02
CA ARG A 28 5.67 23.62 20.12
C ARG A 28 5.04 23.99 21.45
N GLU A 29 4.87 25.28 21.73
CA GLU A 29 4.35 25.78 23.02
C GLU A 29 2.83 25.66 23.15
N HIS A 30 2.08 25.70 22.04
CA HIS A 30 0.61 25.60 22.05
C HIS A 30 0.06 24.26 21.56
N PHE A 31 0.91 23.27 21.24
CA PHE A 31 0.42 21.96 20.81
C PHE A 31 0.00 21.11 22.01
N ASP A 32 -1.25 21.33 22.39
CA ASP A 32 -1.95 20.64 23.46
C ASP A 32 -2.25 19.20 23.04
N ARG A 33 -1.25 18.31 23.23
CA ARG A 33 -1.26 16.91 22.79
C ARG A 33 -2.51 16.15 23.24
N GLU A 34 -2.99 16.44 24.45
CA GLU A 34 -4.16 15.77 25.03
C GLU A 34 -5.45 16.18 24.32
N LYS A 35 -5.59 17.46 23.99
CA LYS A 35 -6.74 17.96 23.24
C LYS A 35 -6.74 17.44 21.80
N TYR A 36 -5.55 17.36 21.20
CA TYR A 36 -5.39 16.80 19.85
C TYR A 36 -5.73 15.31 19.80
N SER A 37 -5.21 14.49 20.73
CA SER A 37 -5.47 13.04 20.76
C SER A 37 -6.95 12.74 21.02
N ARG A 38 -7.60 13.49 21.93
CA ARG A 38 -9.02 13.33 22.24
C ARG A 38 -9.92 13.68 21.06
N ASN A 39 -9.65 14.79 20.38
CA ASN A 39 -10.39 15.19 19.19
C ASN A 39 -10.14 14.23 18.01
N MET A 40 -8.90 13.73 17.86
CA MET A 40 -8.62 12.67 16.88
C MET A 40 -9.43 11.41 17.18
N ALA A 41 -9.41 10.91 18.42
CA ALA A 41 -10.12 9.69 18.80
C ALA A 41 -11.63 9.81 18.56
N LEU A 42 -12.24 10.94 18.89
CA LEU A 42 -13.66 11.21 18.63
C LEU A 42 -13.96 11.26 17.13
N THR A 43 -13.08 11.88 16.34
CA THR A 43 -13.21 11.94 14.88
C THR A 43 -13.09 10.54 14.27
N PHE A 44 -12.13 9.75 14.72
CA PHE A 44 -11.98 8.36 14.33
C PHE A 44 -13.22 7.54 14.67
N MET A 45 -13.73 7.63 15.90
CA MET A 45 -14.95 6.90 16.31
C MET A 45 -16.17 7.25 15.44
N ARG A 46 -16.29 8.53 15.03
CA ARG A 46 -17.39 9.00 14.17
C ARG A 46 -17.28 8.49 12.73
N VAL A 47 -16.07 8.35 12.21
CA VAL A 47 -15.82 7.92 10.82
C VAL A 47 -15.73 6.39 10.69
N MET A 48 -15.31 5.70 11.74
CA MET A 48 -15.15 4.24 11.80
C MET A 48 -16.37 3.45 11.30
N PRO A 49 -17.64 3.73 11.72
CA PRO A 49 -18.79 2.95 11.27
C PRO A 49 -19.05 3.05 9.76
N PHE A 50 -18.63 4.15 9.12
CA PHE A 50 -18.76 4.31 7.66
C PHE A 50 -17.66 3.57 6.89
N LEU A 51 -16.48 3.43 7.49
CA LEU A 51 -15.34 2.71 6.89
C LEU A 51 -15.39 1.21 7.13
N ALA A 52 -15.98 0.76 8.24
CA ALA A 52 -16.12 -0.65 8.62
C ALA A 52 -16.68 -1.55 7.50
N PRO A 53 -17.80 -1.21 6.81
CA PRO A 53 -18.33 -2.07 5.75
C PRO A 53 -17.40 -2.16 4.54
N VAL A 54 -16.71 -1.07 4.17
CA VAL A 54 -15.75 -1.05 3.06
C VAL A 54 -14.56 -1.95 3.40
N TRP A 55 -14.02 -1.82 4.61
CA TRP A 55 -12.93 -2.68 5.09
C TRP A 55 -13.33 -4.16 5.14
N LEU A 56 -14.54 -4.47 5.59
CA LEU A 56 -15.06 -5.83 5.63
C LEU A 56 -15.18 -6.43 4.23
N VAL A 57 -15.68 -5.66 3.25
CA VAL A 57 -15.75 -6.11 1.84
C VAL A 57 -14.35 -6.34 1.26
N ILE A 58 -13.41 -5.43 1.50
CA ILE A 58 -12.01 -5.58 1.05
C ILE A 58 -11.39 -6.82 1.67
N PHE A 59 -11.55 -7.01 2.98
CA PHE A 59 -11.06 -8.18 3.70
C PHE A 59 -11.67 -9.47 3.14
N TYR A 60 -12.99 -9.49 2.96
CA TYR A 60 -13.72 -10.64 2.40
C TYR A 60 -13.26 -11.01 0.98
N LEU A 61 -13.09 -10.00 0.12
CA LEU A 61 -12.57 -10.18 -1.24
C LEU A 61 -11.12 -10.65 -1.22
N SER A 62 -10.30 -10.15 -0.30
CA SER A 62 -8.92 -10.59 -0.11
C SER A 62 -8.87 -12.06 0.30
N LEU A 63 -9.68 -12.48 1.27
CA LEU A 63 -9.76 -13.89 1.69
C LEU A 63 -10.21 -14.78 0.53
N ARG A 64 -11.26 -14.38 -0.21
CA ARG A 64 -11.72 -15.12 -1.38
C ARG A 64 -10.67 -15.20 -2.50
N ARG A 65 -9.87 -14.15 -2.68
CA ARG A 65 -8.79 -14.12 -3.68
C ARG A 65 -7.64 -15.04 -3.26
N THR A 66 -7.26 -15.06 -1.98
CA THR A 66 -6.27 -16.01 -1.45
C THR A 66 -6.74 -17.45 -1.62
N SER A 67 -8.01 -17.76 -1.34
CA SER A 67 -8.54 -19.13 -1.51
C SER A 67 -8.71 -19.56 -2.98
N ARG A 68 -8.90 -18.62 -3.92
CA ARG A 68 -9.06 -18.91 -5.36
C ARG A 68 -7.79 -18.74 -6.19
N SER A 69 -6.69 -18.30 -5.59
CA SER A 69 -5.42 -18.11 -6.29
C SER A 69 -4.33 -19.05 -5.77
N PRO A 70 -4.47 -20.39 -5.89
CA PRO A 70 -3.30 -21.26 -5.84
C PRO A 70 -2.37 -21.02 -7.05
N ALA A 71 -2.85 -20.34 -8.10
CA ALA A 71 -2.12 -20.08 -9.33
C ALA A 71 -0.92 -19.11 -9.20
N LEU A 72 -0.74 -18.43 -8.07
CA LEU A 72 0.36 -17.46 -7.90
C LEU A 72 1.55 -17.98 -7.06
N GLU A 73 1.38 -19.07 -6.31
CA GLU A 73 2.48 -19.66 -5.51
C GLU A 73 3.03 -20.97 -6.08
N GLN A 74 2.29 -21.66 -6.96
CA GLN A 74 2.78 -22.86 -7.63
C GLN A 74 3.13 -22.51 -9.08
N GLY A 75 4.32 -21.96 -9.28
CA GLY A 75 4.90 -21.90 -10.61
C GLY A 75 4.81 -23.28 -11.26
N THR A 76 4.11 -23.37 -12.40
CA THR A 76 4.20 -24.47 -13.37
C THR A 76 4.41 -25.85 -12.72
N MET A 77 3.53 -26.27 -11.80
CA MET A 77 3.73 -27.51 -11.07
C MET A 77 3.32 -28.70 -11.96
N VAL A 78 4.32 -29.42 -12.48
CA VAL A 78 4.12 -30.70 -13.18
C VAL A 78 3.67 -31.74 -12.17
N THR A 79 2.46 -32.29 -12.36
CA THR A 79 1.86 -33.33 -11.54
C THR A 79 1.95 -34.67 -12.26
N TYR A 80 2.23 -35.75 -11.53
CA TYR A 80 2.37 -37.10 -12.08
C TYR A 80 1.18 -37.96 -11.66
N ASP A 81 0.65 -38.76 -12.59
CA ASP A 81 -0.32 -39.79 -12.24
C ASP A 81 0.36 -41.05 -11.67
N GLY A 82 -0.45 -42.01 -11.19
CA GLY A 82 0.06 -43.26 -10.63
C GLY A 82 0.78 -44.17 -11.64
N ALA A 83 0.67 -43.88 -12.94
CA ALA A 83 1.40 -44.54 -14.01
C ALA A 83 2.66 -43.76 -14.44
N GLY A 84 3.02 -42.69 -13.72
CA GLY A 84 4.20 -41.87 -13.99
C GLY A 84 4.04 -40.84 -15.11
N ARG A 85 2.81 -40.63 -15.63
CA ARG A 85 2.56 -39.67 -16.70
C ARG A 85 2.45 -38.25 -16.17
N ALA A 86 3.08 -37.31 -16.85
CA ALA A 86 3.15 -35.91 -16.46
C ALA A 86 2.01 -35.08 -17.05
N TYR A 87 1.44 -34.21 -16.20
CA TYR A 87 0.41 -33.25 -16.55
C TYR A 87 0.74 -31.88 -15.93
N MET A 88 0.36 -30.81 -16.63
CA MET A 88 0.49 -29.44 -16.14
C MET A 88 -0.86 -28.73 -16.23
N GLN A 89 -1.15 -27.92 -15.21
CA GLN A 89 -2.35 -27.09 -15.20
C GLN A 89 -2.04 -25.70 -15.79
N ASP A 90 -2.82 -25.29 -16.78
CA ASP A 90 -2.83 -23.95 -17.36
C ASP A 90 -3.41 -22.93 -16.35
N ALA A 91 -3.13 -21.64 -16.55
CA ALA A 91 -3.72 -20.51 -15.83
C ALA A 91 -5.25 -20.50 -15.82
N TYR A 92 -5.89 -21.17 -16.79
CA TYR A 92 -7.34 -21.37 -16.84
C TYR A 92 -7.83 -22.66 -16.15
N GLY A 93 -6.96 -23.37 -15.44
CA GLY A 93 -7.30 -24.57 -14.67
C GLY A 93 -7.41 -25.86 -15.50
N ARG A 94 -7.10 -25.83 -16.79
CA ARG A 94 -7.13 -27.01 -17.68
C ARG A 94 -5.86 -27.83 -17.54
N SER A 95 -5.99 -29.15 -17.48
CA SER A 95 -4.87 -30.08 -17.43
C SER A 95 -4.41 -30.46 -18.84
N HIS A 96 -3.14 -30.18 -19.15
CA HIS A 96 -2.48 -30.56 -20.39
C HIS A 96 -1.46 -31.67 -20.12
N ARG A 97 -1.44 -32.69 -20.98
CA ARG A 97 -0.46 -33.78 -20.88
C ARG A 97 0.91 -33.31 -21.39
N LEU A 98 1.97 -33.70 -20.70
CA LEU A 98 3.36 -33.38 -21.02
C LEU A 98 4.18 -34.67 -21.20
N PRO A 99 4.10 -35.32 -22.37
CA PRO A 99 4.73 -36.64 -22.60
C PRO A 99 6.25 -36.63 -22.38
N ASP A 100 6.91 -35.50 -22.66
CA ASP A 100 8.37 -35.35 -22.54
C ASP A 100 8.87 -35.39 -21.09
N PHE A 101 7.96 -35.24 -20.13
CA PHE A 101 8.26 -35.24 -18.70
C PHE A 101 7.79 -36.51 -18.00
N ASP A 102 7.30 -37.53 -18.72
CA ASP A 102 6.90 -38.81 -18.12
C ASP A 102 8.13 -39.46 -17.40
N ARG A 103 7.93 -40.01 -16.20
CA ARG A 103 9.00 -40.70 -15.47
C ARG A 103 9.35 -42.02 -16.18
N GLN A 104 10.59 -42.15 -16.62
CA GLN A 104 11.16 -43.40 -17.18
C GLN A 104 11.52 -44.39 -16.09
#